data_AF-V9L8Y2-F1
#
_entry.id   AF-V9L8Y2-F1
#
_cell.length_a   1.000
_cell.length_b   1.000
_cell.length_c   1.000
_cell.angle_alpha   90.00
_cell.angle_beta   90.00
_cell.angle_gamma   90.00
#
_symmetry.space_group_name_H-M   'P 1'
#
loop_
_entity.id
_entity.type
_entity.pdbx_description
1 polymer ?
#
loop_
_entity_poly.entity_id
_entity_poly.type
_entity_poly.pdbx_seq_one_letter_code
_entity_poly.pdbx_strand_id
1 'polypeptide(L)'
;RKMVEGFWFPGNNSPTNAIWTCSLPEGALIPINSPQNVRVIWDENGSERDCYCVEKSDGWSRESATESQLFRSELSVETSTVLQSELESCQQLQDLEPDNKWCLLTLVTLMRALDPLGYERETLRHVERLTATDGMRRRYFSDLRSRFLVEDGILRMEYAETRALDLSAKALTTLCHLEQLLLVSHLDLSANRLLSLGPSFCALQNLQVLEADDNEITSIEGIGYLTKLEEISLKNNRLEDVVSLQPLGRCRRLAVVCLSGNPVCSTPDIVSNLRHLLPRTAEITV
;
A
#
# COMPACT_ATOMS: atom_id res chain seq x y z
N ARG A 1 10.86 0.35 -34.26
CA ARG A 1 10.76 0.91 -32.90
C ARG A 1 10.76 2.42 -33.05
N LYS A 2 9.67 3.10 -32.65
CA LYS A 2 9.56 4.57 -32.69
C LYS A 2 9.87 5.07 -31.28
N MET A 3 10.87 5.92 -31.11
CA MET A 3 11.07 6.60 -29.83
C MET A 3 9.98 7.67 -29.66
N VAL A 4 9.46 7.76 -28.45
CA VAL A 4 8.46 8.76 -28.07
C VAL A 4 9.16 9.76 -27.16
N GLU A 5 9.30 10.99 -27.63
CA GLU A 5 9.85 12.08 -26.81
C GLU A 5 8.78 12.58 -25.83
N GLY A 6 9.19 12.88 -24.59
CA GLY A 6 8.30 13.33 -23.55
C GLY A 6 9.05 13.69 -22.26
N PHE A 7 8.30 14.17 -21.28
CA PHE A 7 8.81 14.49 -19.95
C PHE A 7 8.25 13.52 -18.91
N TRP A 8 9.11 13.10 -17.99
CA TRP A 8 8.72 12.33 -16.82
C TRP A 8 8.33 13.25 -15.67
N PHE A 9 7.23 12.93 -15.00
CA PHE A 9 6.71 13.67 -13.85
C PHE A 9 6.67 12.76 -12.62
N PRO A 10 7.29 13.16 -11.50
CA PRO A 10 7.23 12.38 -10.27
C PRO A 10 5.83 12.47 -9.63
N GLY A 11 5.28 11.33 -9.21
CA GLY A 11 3.94 11.22 -8.64
C GLY A 11 3.64 12.09 -7.41
N ASN A 12 4.65 12.45 -6.59
CA ASN A 12 4.51 13.33 -5.43
C ASN A 12 5.32 14.64 -5.53
N ASN A 13 5.73 15.04 -6.74
CA ASN A 13 6.62 16.20 -6.96
C ASN A 13 8.02 16.10 -6.30
N SER A 14 8.42 14.91 -5.80
CA SER A 14 9.76 14.66 -5.28
C SER A 14 10.67 13.99 -6.33
N PRO A 15 11.94 14.39 -6.47
CA PRO A 15 12.89 13.72 -7.36
C PRO A 15 13.26 12.31 -6.89
N THR A 16 12.99 11.95 -5.62
CA THR A 16 13.26 10.62 -5.07
C THR A 16 12.05 9.68 -5.11
N ASN A 17 11.02 10.02 -5.88
CA ASN A 17 9.80 9.21 -5.91
C ASN A 17 10.01 7.86 -6.58
N ALA A 18 9.38 6.81 -6.05
CA ALA A 18 9.34 5.50 -6.69
C ALA A 18 8.48 5.47 -7.96
N ILE A 19 7.62 6.49 -8.14
CA ILE A 19 6.58 6.51 -9.17
C ILE A 19 6.75 7.72 -10.06
N TRP A 20 6.90 7.45 -11.35
CA TRP A 20 7.03 8.43 -12.40
C TRP A 20 5.99 8.16 -13.49
N THR A 21 5.41 9.23 -14.02
CA THR A 21 4.37 9.17 -15.05
C THR A 21 4.78 10.04 -16.22
N CYS A 22 4.32 9.70 -17.42
CA CYS A 22 4.50 10.53 -18.61
C CYS A 22 3.20 10.54 -19.41
N SER A 23 2.95 11.67 -20.07
CA SER A 23 1.82 11.79 -21.00
C SER A 23 2.27 11.30 -22.38
N LEU A 24 1.57 10.32 -22.93
CA LEU A 24 1.81 9.89 -24.31
C LEU A 24 1.24 10.94 -25.28
N PRO A 25 2.03 11.43 -26.26
CA PRO A 25 1.54 12.39 -27.24
C PRO A 25 0.48 11.76 -28.16
N GLU A 26 -0.38 12.60 -28.74
CA GLU A 26 -1.39 12.14 -29.70
C GLU A 26 -0.74 11.41 -30.88
N GLY A 27 -1.24 10.22 -31.22
CA GLY A 27 -0.66 9.36 -32.25
C GLY A 27 0.61 8.60 -31.84
N ALA A 28 0.99 8.60 -30.55
CA ALA A 28 2.00 7.68 -30.02
C ALA A 28 1.55 6.22 -30.14
N LEU A 29 0.25 5.97 -29.89
CA LEU A 29 -0.39 4.68 -30.09
C LEU A 29 -1.16 4.70 -31.41
N ILE A 30 -0.94 3.67 -32.23
CA ILE A 30 -1.64 3.43 -33.49
C ILE A 30 -3.13 3.08 -33.19
N PRO A 31 -4.12 3.72 -33.84
CA PRO A 31 -5.55 3.48 -33.60
C PRO A 31 -6.07 2.21 -34.30
N ILE A 32 -5.31 1.14 -34.20
CA ILE A 32 -5.68 -0.18 -34.71
C ILE A 32 -5.90 -1.02 -33.46
N ASN A 33 -6.99 -1.80 -33.39
CA ASN A 33 -7.28 -2.80 -32.35
C ASN A 33 -6.22 -3.93 -32.23
N SER A 34 -5.00 -3.70 -32.72
CA SER A 34 -3.83 -4.53 -32.53
C SER A 34 -3.08 -4.13 -31.26
N PRO A 35 -2.62 -5.10 -30.44
CA PRO A 35 -1.80 -4.82 -29.28
C PRO A 35 -0.50 -4.13 -29.68
N GLN A 36 -0.15 -3.06 -28.97
CA GLN A 36 1.09 -2.32 -29.13
C GLN A 36 1.98 -2.53 -27.92
N ASN A 37 3.26 -2.75 -28.18
CA ASN A 37 4.28 -2.86 -27.15
C ASN A 37 4.82 -1.46 -26.82
N VAL A 38 4.70 -1.07 -25.55
CA VAL A 38 5.35 0.10 -24.97
C VAL A 38 6.50 -0.39 -24.12
N ARG A 39 7.71 0.05 -24.46
CA ARG A 39 8.95 -0.27 -23.74
C ARG A 39 9.42 0.94 -22.95
N VAL A 40 9.70 0.74 -21.67
CA VAL A 40 10.39 1.70 -20.81
C VAL A 40 11.81 1.20 -20.56
N ILE A 41 12.80 2.09 -20.68
CA ILE A 41 14.21 1.80 -20.44
C ILE A 41 14.70 2.77 -19.37
N TRP A 42 15.39 2.26 -18.35
CA TRP A 42 16.07 3.05 -17.34
C TRP A 42 17.55 3.20 -17.71
N ASP A 43 17.97 4.41 -18.07
CA ASP A 43 19.32 4.68 -18.58
C ASP A 43 20.43 4.35 -17.58
N GLU A 44 20.16 4.49 -16.27
CA GLU A 44 21.18 4.32 -15.21
C GLU A 44 21.71 2.89 -15.12
N ASN A 45 20.85 1.89 -15.32
CA ASN A 45 21.19 0.48 -15.17
C ASN A 45 20.91 -0.36 -16.43
N GLY A 46 20.37 0.25 -17.49
CA GLY A 46 19.99 -0.42 -18.73
C GLY A 46 18.82 -1.39 -18.59
N SER A 47 18.10 -1.38 -17.45
CA SER A 47 16.93 -2.23 -17.27
C SER A 47 15.80 -1.80 -18.19
N GLU A 48 15.07 -2.76 -18.74
CA GLU A 48 13.94 -2.50 -19.63
C GLU A 48 12.70 -3.29 -19.21
N ARG A 49 11.53 -2.72 -19.45
CA ARG A 49 10.22 -3.36 -19.25
C ARG A 49 9.35 -3.09 -20.45
N ASP A 50 8.76 -4.16 -20.96
CA ASP A 50 7.74 -4.12 -22.01
C ASP A 50 6.36 -4.28 -21.37
N CYS A 51 5.39 -3.47 -21.81
CA CYS A 51 3.97 -3.71 -21.55
C CYS A 51 3.18 -3.69 -22.86
N TYR A 52 2.13 -4.51 -22.92
CA TYR A 52 1.25 -4.59 -24.08
C TYR A 52 -0.03 -3.84 -23.77
N CYS A 53 -0.38 -2.88 -24.62
CA CYS A 53 -1.63 -2.12 -24.51
C CYS A 53 -2.43 -2.26 -25.81
N VAL A 54 -3.74 -2.44 -25.69
CA VAL A 54 -4.70 -2.33 -26.80
C VAL A 54 -5.39 -0.98 -26.69
N GLU A 55 -5.74 -0.37 -27.83
CA GLU A 55 -6.41 0.93 -27.87
C GLU A 55 -7.61 0.97 -26.90
N LYS A 56 -7.65 1.98 -26.02
CA LYS A 56 -8.67 2.20 -24.97
C LYS A 56 -8.71 1.17 -23.83
N SER A 57 -7.69 0.32 -23.70
CA SER A 57 -7.51 -0.57 -22.56
C SER A 57 -6.22 -0.24 -21.80
N ASP A 58 -6.25 -0.47 -20.49
CA ASP A 58 -5.04 -0.40 -19.67
C ASP A 58 -4.15 -1.63 -19.96
N GLY A 59 -2.85 -1.39 -20.18
CA GLY A 59 -1.82 -2.43 -20.29
C GLY A 59 -0.79 -2.26 -19.18
N TRP A 60 -0.31 -3.35 -18.61
CA TRP A 60 0.67 -3.30 -17.51
C TRP A 60 1.72 -4.41 -17.62
N SER A 61 2.83 -4.18 -16.94
CA SER A 61 3.90 -5.15 -16.72
C SER A 61 4.42 -4.92 -15.31
N ARG A 62 4.30 -5.94 -14.46
CA ARG A 62 4.58 -5.85 -13.02
C ARG A 62 5.43 -7.04 -12.62
N GLU A 63 6.43 -6.81 -11.77
CA GLU A 63 7.07 -7.90 -11.04
C GLU A 63 6.12 -8.41 -9.98
N SER A 64 5.74 -9.68 -10.05
CA SER A 64 5.00 -10.31 -8.96
C SER A 64 5.91 -10.42 -7.75
N ALA A 65 5.45 -9.92 -6.59
CA ALA A 65 6.15 -10.09 -5.33
C ALA A 65 6.30 -11.57 -4.94
N THR A 66 5.37 -12.40 -5.39
CA THR A 66 5.39 -13.86 -5.19
C THR A 66 6.45 -14.53 -6.05
N GLU A 67 6.50 -14.24 -7.35
CA GLU A 67 7.46 -14.85 -8.28
C GLU A 67 8.89 -14.35 -8.05
N SER A 68 9.08 -13.05 -7.82
CA SER A 68 10.40 -12.46 -7.53
C SER A 68 10.82 -12.64 -6.07
N GLN A 69 9.97 -13.25 -5.25
CA GLN A 69 10.17 -13.44 -3.82
C GLN A 69 10.52 -12.12 -3.12
N LEU A 70 9.85 -11.02 -3.46
CA LEU A 70 10.22 -9.67 -3.02
C LEU A 70 10.36 -9.53 -1.49
N PHE A 71 9.55 -10.27 -0.72
CA PHE A 71 9.53 -10.17 0.74
C PHE A 71 10.30 -11.27 1.46
N ARG A 72 10.94 -12.22 0.74
CA ARG A 72 11.76 -13.29 1.33
C ARG A 72 12.94 -13.66 0.44
N SER A 73 14.05 -14.11 1.01
CA SER A 73 15.17 -14.56 0.17
C SER A 73 14.81 -15.84 -0.60
N GLU A 74 15.30 -15.97 -1.83
CA GLU A 74 15.31 -17.26 -2.54
C GLU A 74 16.17 -18.26 -1.75
N LEU A 75 15.54 -19.35 -1.29
CA LEU A 75 16.21 -20.37 -0.50
C LEU A 75 16.45 -21.62 -1.35
N SER A 76 17.70 -22.08 -1.38
CA SER A 76 18.01 -23.44 -1.85
C SER A 76 17.45 -24.48 -0.87
N VAL A 77 17.34 -25.74 -1.32
CA VAL A 77 16.88 -26.85 -0.46
C VAL A 77 17.77 -26.99 0.76
N GLU A 78 19.09 -26.87 0.59
CA GLU A 78 20.07 -26.97 1.67
C GLU A 78 19.90 -25.81 2.66
N THR A 79 19.75 -24.58 2.15
CA THR A 79 19.59 -23.39 2.99
C THR A 79 18.27 -23.45 3.77
N SER A 80 17.19 -23.88 3.12
CA SER A 80 15.89 -24.10 3.78
C SER A 80 15.99 -25.14 4.89
N THR A 81 16.70 -26.25 4.65
CA THR A 81 16.91 -27.30 5.66
C THR A 81 17.68 -26.78 6.87
N VAL A 82 18.74 -25.98 6.64
CA VAL A 82 19.52 -25.36 7.73
C VAL A 82 18.64 -24.39 8.53
N LEU A 83 17.91 -23.48 7.86
CA LEU A 83 17.05 -22.52 8.55
C LEU A 83 15.93 -23.19 9.34
N GLN A 84 15.39 -24.32 8.86
CA GLN A 84 14.40 -25.11 9.60
C GLN A 84 15.01 -25.74 10.87
N SER A 85 16.24 -26.26 10.78
CA SER A 85 16.98 -26.77 11.96
C SER A 85 17.28 -25.67 12.99
N GLU A 86 17.63 -24.47 12.53
CA GLU A 86 17.84 -23.31 13.39
C GLU A 86 16.52 -22.85 14.05
N LEU A 87 15.40 -22.93 13.33
CA LEU A 87 14.08 -22.61 13.87
C LEU A 87 13.70 -23.55 15.02
N GLU A 88 13.91 -24.85 14.84
CA GLU A 88 13.68 -25.87 15.89
C GLU A 88 14.60 -25.63 17.10
N SER A 89 15.87 -25.32 16.87
CA SER A 89 16.83 -25.03 17.94
C SER A 89 16.44 -23.77 18.72
N CYS A 90 15.97 -22.73 18.03
CA CYS A 90 15.47 -21.51 18.67
C CYS A 90 14.19 -21.76 19.47
N GLN A 91 13.31 -22.68 19.03
CA GLN A 91 12.11 -23.06 19.79
C GLN A 91 12.48 -23.75 21.10
N GLN A 92 13.47 -24.64 21.07
CA GLN A 92 14.00 -25.26 22.30
C GLN A 92 14.63 -24.22 23.24
N LEU A 93 15.37 -23.25 22.70
CA LEU A 93 15.93 -22.16 23.49
C LEU A 93 14.83 -21.29 24.11
N GLN A 94 13.74 -21.05 23.39
CA GLN A 94 12.59 -20.33 23.93
C GLN A 94 11.95 -21.06 25.12
N ASP A 95 11.90 -22.39 25.12
CA ASP A 95 11.37 -23.16 26.26
C ASP A 95 12.25 -23.00 27.51
N LEU A 96 13.57 -22.82 27.33
CA LEU A 96 14.51 -22.56 28.42
C LEU A 96 14.49 -21.10 28.88
N GLU A 97 14.40 -20.17 27.94
CA GLU A 97 14.43 -18.72 28.18
C GLU A 97 13.24 -18.02 27.48
N PRO A 98 12.03 -18.08 28.06
CA PRO A 98 10.79 -17.64 27.41
C PRO A 98 10.72 -16.14 27.10
N ASP A 99 11.52 -15.35 27.80
CA ASP A 99 11.62 -13.90 27.71
C ASP A 99 12.93 -13.43 27.05
N ASN A 100 13.67 -14.34 26.40
CA ASN A 100 14.82 -13.94 25.59
C ASN A 100 14.33 -13.26 24.31
N LYS A 101 14.37 -11.91 24.31
CA LYS A 101 13.91 -11.09 23.19
C LYS A 101 14.65 -11.35 21.88
N TRP A 102 15.92 -11.77 21.94
CA TRP A 102 16.70 -12.06 20.74
C TRP A 102 16.27 -13.39 20.14
N CYS A 103 16.05 -14.41 20.98
CA CYS A 103 15.46 -15.68 20.55
C CYS A 103 14.08 -15.45 19.88
N LEU A 104 13.19 -14.67 20.51
CA LEU A 104 11.88 -14.32 19.94
C LEU A 104 11.98 -13.62 18.57
N LEU A 105 12.89 -12.65 18.43
CA LEU A 105 13.10 -11.93 17.18
C LEU A 105 13.70 -12.84 16.09
N THR A 106 14.62 -13.74 16.46
CA THR A 106 15.18 -14.73 15.55
C THR A 106 14.12 -15.69 15.05
N LEU A 107 13.24 -16.19 15.92
CA LEU A 107 12.09 -17.03 15.55
C LEU A 107 11.22 -16.32 14.50
N VAL A 108 10.85 -15.06 14.75
CA VAL A 108 10.10 -14.22 13.81
C VAL A 108 10.82 -14.14 12.46
N THR A 109 12.12 -13.86 12.46
CA THR A 109 12.91 -13.70 11.24
C THR A 109 13.01 -15.01 10.44
N LEU A 110 13.24 -16.14 11.13
CA LEU A 110 13.31 -17.46 10.50
C LEU A 110 11.97 -17.87 9.89
N MET A 111 10.87 -17.69 10.62
CA MET A 111 9.53 -17.97 10.10
C MET A 111 9.20 -17.13 8.86
N ARG A 112 9.51 -15.83 8.88
CA ARG A 112 9.34 -14.94 7.71
C ARG A 112 10.23 -15.33 6.52
N ALA A 113 11.43 -15.85 6.77
CA ALA A 113 12.33 -16.28 5.71
C ALA A 113 11.89 -17.61 5.07
N LEU A 114 11.43 -18.57 5.88
CA LEU A 114 11.04 -19.91 5.44
C LEU A 114 9.69 -19.90 4.71
N ASP A 115 8.63 -19.50 5.41
CA ASP A 115 7.26 -19.53 4.89
C ASP A 115 6.41 -18.45 5.59
N PRO A 116 6.43 -17.21 5.08
CA PRO A 116 5.74 -16.10 5.72
C PRO A 116 4.22 -16.32 5.86
N LEU A 117 3.58 -16.97 4.88
CA LEU A 117 2.14 -17.27 4.93
C LEU A 117 1.83 -18.49 5.80
N GLY A 118 2.67 -19.52 5.77
CA GLY A 118 2.51 -20.72 6.59
C GLY A 118 2.69 -20.46 8.09
N TYR A 119 3.54 -19.50 8.46
CA TYR A 119 3.83 -19.14 9.85
C TYR A 119 3.21 -17.81 10.30
N GLU A 120 2.23 -17.25 9.59
CA GLU A 120 1.64 -15.93 9.90
C GLU A 120 1.19 -15.85 11.37
N ARG A 121 0.36 -16.80 11.83
CA ARG A 121 -0.22 -16.77 13.17
C ARG A 121 0.84 -16.87 14.26
N GLU A 122 1.79 -17.78 14.10
CA GLU A 122 2.91 -17.97 15.00
C GLU A 122 3.78 -16.71 15.03
N THR A 123 4.13 -16.16 13.87
CA THR A 123 4.88 -14.91 13.73
C THR A 123 4.22 -13.78 14.51
N LEU A 124 2.92 -13.55 14.31
CA LEU A 124 2.19 -12.49 15.03
C LEU A 124 2.19 -12.71 16.54
N ARG A 125 2.02 -13.96 16.99
CA ARG A 125 2.10 -14.32 18.42
C ARG A 125 3.48 -14.03 19.00
N HIS A 126 4.55 -14.32 18.26
CA HIS A 126 5.91 -14.03 18.72
C HIS A 126 6.20 -12.53 18.74
N VAL A 127 5.69 -11.75 17.77
CA VAL A 127 5.80 -10.28 17.79
C VAL A 127 5.04 -9.67 18.98
N GLU A 128 3.86 -10.20 19.32
CA GLU A 128 3.11 -9.79 20.51
C GLU A 128 3.87 -10.10 21.81
N ARG A 129 4.44 -11.30 21.94
CA ARG A 129 5.30 -11.65 23.08
C ARG A 129 6.52 -10.74 23.17
N LEU A 130 7.20 -10.51 22.04
CA LEU A 130 8.35 -9.63 21.96
C LEU A 130 8.01 -8.19 22.40
N THR A 131 6.81 -7.72 22.07
CA THR A 131 6.28 -6.43 22.49
C THR A 131 6.04 -6.34 24.00
N ALA A 132 5.62 -7.44 24.62
CA ALA A 132 5.46 -7.53 26.08
C ALA A 132 6.81 -7.58 26.79
N THR A 133 7.77 -8.32 26.25
CA THR A 133 9.13 -8.50 26.80
C THR A 133 10.01 -7.25 26.67
N ASP A 134 10.00 -6.56 25.53
CA ASP A 134 10.80 -5.33 25.28
C ASP A 134 9.88 -4.12 25.02
N GLY A 135 9.25 -3.65 26.08
CA GLY A 135 8.29 -2.55 26.04
C GLY A 135 8.85 -1.22 25.49
N MET A 136 10.17 -0.99 25.60
CA MET A 136 10.81 0.21 25.05
C MET A 136 10.72 0.26 23.51
N ARG A 137 10.59 -0.90 22.84
CA ARG A 137 10.49 -1.02 21.38
C ARG A 137 9.06 -1.32 20.89
N ARG A 138 8.03 -1.16 21.74
CA ARG A 138 6.63 -1.48 21.41
C ARG A 138 6.14 -0.87 20.10
N ARG A 139 6.48 0.40 19.82
CA ARG A 139 6.08 1.06 18.56
C ARG A 139 6.75 0.42 17.35
N TYR A 140 8.05 0.16 17.45
CA TYR A 140 8.79 -0.55 16.40
C TYR A 140 8.18 -1.92 16.10
N PHE A 141 7.80 -2.69 17.11
CA PHE A 141 7.18 -4.01 16.88
C PHE A 141 5.76 -3.91 16.31
N SER A 142 5.00 -2.87 16.67
CA SER A 142 3.70 -2.59 16.05
C SER A 142 3.85 -2.27 14.56
N ASP A 143 4.86 -1.47 14.20
CA ASP A 143 5.15 -1.13 12.82
C ASP A 143 5.70 -2.35 12.04
N LEU A 144 6.53 -3.17 12.67
CA LEU A 144 7.03 -4.43 12.12
C LEU A 144 5.88 -5.42 11.85
N ARG A 145 4.94 -5.54 12.81
CA ARG A 145 3.71 -6.33 12.64
C ARG A 145 2.90 -5.82 11.45
N SER A 146 2.71 -4.50 11.37
CA SER A 146 1.97 -3.87 10.27
C SER A 146 2.62 -4.19 8.93
N ARG A 147 3.96 -4.12 8.86
CA ARG A 147 4.72 -4.50 7.67
C ARG A 147 4.44 -5.94 7.24
N PHE A 148 4.53 -6.91 8.15
CA PHE A 148 4.29 -8.32 7.80
C PHE A 148 2.86 -8.54 7.29
N LEU A 149 1.87 -7.93 7.93
CA LEU A 149 0.47 -8.04 7.52
C LEU A 149 0.21 -7.43 6.13
N VAL A 150 0.88 -6.33 5.79
CA VAL A 150 0.81 -5.72 4.46
C VAL A 150 1.48 -6.62 3.41
N GLU A 151 2.67 -7.15 3.71
CA GLU A 151 3.37 -8.10 2.83
C GLU A 151 2.51 -9.34 2.56
N ASP A 152 1.89 -9.92 3.61
CA ASP A 152 1.04 -11.10 3.49
C ASP A 152 -0.24 -10.81 2.71
N GLY A 153 -0.82 -9.62 2.89
CA GLY A 153 -1.94 -9.13 2.09
C GLY A 153 -1.59 -9.02 0.60
N ILE A 154 -0.41 -8.49 0.28
CA ILE A 154 0.06 -8.37 -1.11
C ILE A 154 0.23 -9.77 -1.74
N LEU A 155 0.86 -10.71 -1.03
CA LEU A 155 1.05 -12.08 -1.53
C LEU A 155 -0.29 -12.78 -1.77
N ARG A 156 -1.26 -12.63 -0.85
CA ARG A 156 -2.61 -13.19 -1.01
C ARG A 156 -3.36 -12.59 -2.18
N MET A 157 -3.28 -11.27 -2.34
CA MET A 157 -3.90 -10.55 -3.45
C MET A 157 -3.35 -11.04 -4.79
N GLU A 158 -2.03 -11.26 -4.88
CA GLU A 158 -1.38 -11.81 -6.08
C GLU A 158 -1.79 -13.26 -6.35
N TYR A 159 -1.80 -14.12 -5.34
CA TYR A 159 -2.23 -15.52 -5.48
C TYR A 159 -3.69 -15.63 -5.96
N ALA A 160 -4.54 -14.71 -5.50
CA ALA A 160 -5.93 -14.64 -5.92
C ALA A 160 -6.14 -13.91 -7.26
N GLU A 161 -5.08 -13.36 -7.87
CA GLU A 161 -5.11 -12.56 -9.09
C GLU A 161 -6.12 -11.40 -9.04
N THR A 162 -6.28 -10.79 -7.87
CA THR A 162 -7.24 -9.69 -7.64
C THR A 162 -6.57 -8.32 -7.65
N ARG A 163 -7.38 -7.27 -7.84
CA ARG A 163 -6.97 -5.86 -7.67
C ARG A 163 -7.60 -5.20 -6.45
N ALA A 164 -8.13 -6.02 -5.56
CA ALA A 164 -8.74 -5.59 -4.31
C ALA A 164 -7.86 -6.09 -3.17
N LEU A 165 -7.43 -5.17 -2.31
CA LEU A 165 -6.60 -5.49 -1.15
C LEU A 165 -7.35 -5.12 0.13
N ASP A 166 -7.70 -6.15 0.91
CA ASP A 166 -8.33 -6.02 2.22
C ASP A 166 -7.26 -6.07 3.32
N LEU A 167 -7.05 -4.92 3.96
CA LEU A 167 -6.20 -4.73 5.13
C LEU A 167 -7.00 -4.29 6.36
N SER A 168 -8.32 -4.52 6.37
CA SER A 168 -9.21 -4.11 7.44
C SER A 168 -9.01 -4.92 8.73
N ALA A 169 -9.25 -4.28 9.88
CA ALA A 169 -9.21 -4.89 11.21
C ALA A 169 -7.87 -5.58 11.56
N LYS A 170 -6.74 -5.01 11.11
CA LYS A 170 -5.40 -5.59 11.30
C LYS A 170 -4.56 -4.88 12.36
N ALA A 171 -5.12 -3.84 12.98
CA ALA A 171 -4.44 -2.95 13.94
C ALA A 171 -3.16 -2.31 13.36
N LEU A 172 -3.17 -1.99 12.07
CA LEU A 172 -2.05 -1.36 11.38
C LEU A 172 -1.76 0.03 11.97
N THR A 173 -0.51 0.29 12.28
CA THR A 173 -0.01 1.62 12.72
C THR A 173 0.73 2.35 11.60
N THR A 174 1.17 1.63 10.58
CA THR A 174 1.86 2.17 9.40
C THR A 174 1.56 1.33 8.17
N LEU A 175 1.79 1.90 7.00
CA LEU A 175 1.73 1.21 5.71
C LEU A 175 3.10 1.22 5.06
N CYS A 176 3.43 0.16 4.35
CA CYS A 176 4.68 0.01 3.58
C CYS A 176 4.38 -0.59 2.21
N HIS A 177 5.38 -0.59 1.33
CA HIS A 177 5.32 -1.26 0.03
C HIS A 177 4.18 -0.77 -0.88
N LEU A 178 3.72 0.49 -0.72
CA LEU A 178 2.63 1.04 -1.53
C LEU A 178 2.99 1.09 -3.03
N GLU A 179 4.28 1.15 -3.35
CA GLU A 179 4.80 1.03 -4.72
C GLU A 179 4.44 -0.30 -5.39
N GLN A 180 4.18 -1.36 -4.60
CA GLN A 180 3.70 -2.65 -5.12
C GLN A 180 2.20 -2.62 -5.47
N LEU A 181 1.47 -1.60 -5.03
CA LEU A 181 0.01 -1.50 -5.17
C LEU A 181 -0.42 -0.66 -6.38
N LEU A 182 0.47 -0.43 -7.35
CA LEU A 182 0.20 0.39 -8.54
C LEU A 182 -1.09 -0.01 -9.26
N LEU A 183 -1.39 -1.31 -9.31
CA LEU A 183 -2.55 -1.88 -10.03
C LEU A 183 -3.80 -2.08 -9.17
N VAL A 184 -3.72 -1.79 -7.87
CA VAL A 184 -4.86 -1.94 -6.95
C VAL A 184 -5.93 -0.92 -7.31
N SER A 185 -7.18 -1.39 -7.44
CA SER A 185 -8.36 -0.56 -7.68
C SER A 185 -9.22 -0.37 -6.44
N HIS A 186 -9.20 -1.32 -5.50
CA HIS A 186 -9.96 -1.25 -4.25
C HIS A 186 -9.03 -1.53 -3.08
N LEU A 187 -9.01 -0.65 -2.09
CA LEU A 187 -8.18 -0.78 -0.89
C LEU A 187 -9.04 -0.51 0.34
N ASP A 188 -9.13 -1.50 1.22
CA ASP A 188 -9.78 -1.37 2.52
C ASP A 188 -8.74 -1.34 3.64
N LEU A 189 -8.68 -0.22 4.35
CA LEU A 189 -7.83 0.07 5.49
C LEU A 189 -8.64 0.27 6.77
N SER A 190 -9.93 -0.08 6.76
CA SER A 190 -10.85 0.24 7.85
C SER A 190 -10.50 -0.49 9.16
N ALA A 191 -10.91 0.07 10.30
CA ALA A 191 -10.67 -0.50 11.63
C ALA A 191 -9.16 -0.76 11.92
N ASN A 192 -8.31 0.22 11.63
CA ASN A 192 -6.88 0.21 11.94
C ASN A 192 -6.51 1.39 12.88
N ARG A 193 -5.22 1.68 13.04
CA ARG A 193 -4.68 2.76 13.90
C ARG A 193 -3.80 3.70 13.09
N LEU A 194 -4.16 3.94 11.83
CA LEU A 194 -3.42 4.81 10.94
C LEU A 194 -3.64 6.26 11.38
N LEU A 195 -2.55 7.03 11.46
CA LEU A 195 -2.57 8.44 11.86
C LEU A 195 -2.68 9.41 10.67
N SER A 196 -2.24 8.97 9.49
CA SER A 196 -2.25 9.78 8.27
C SER A 196 -2.19 8.92 7.00
N LEU A 197 -2.69 9.49 5.91
CA LEU A 197 -2.51 8.98 4.54
C LEU A 197 -1.51 9.90 3.83
N GLY A 198 -0.22 9.54 3.93
CA GLY A 198 0.89 10.40 3.52
C GLY A 198 1.25 10.33 2.03
N PRO A 199 2.29 11.08 1.59
CA PRO A 199 2.65 11.22 0.17
C PRO A 199 2.98 9.92 -0.58
N SER A 200 3.28 8.82 0.13
CA SER A 200 3.49 7.50 -0.48
C SER A 200 2.24 6.96 -1.18
N PHE A 201 1.05 7.47 -0.87
CA PHE A 201 -0.18 7.14 -1.58
C PHE A 201 -0.13 7.51 -3.08
N CYS A 202 0.80 8.37 -3.50
CA CYS A 202 1.01 8.63 -4.93
C CYS A 202 1.36 7.38 -5.76
N ALA A 203 1.67 6.24 -5.14
CA ALA A 203 1.83 4.97 -5.85
C ALA A 203 0.53 4.32 -6.34
N LEU A 204 -0.60 4.64 -5.72
CA LEU A 204 -1.89 3.99 -5.95
C LEU A 204 -2.62 4.61 -7.17
N GLN A 205 -1.94 4.69 -8.33
CA GLN A 205 -2.42 5.41 -9.52
C GLN A 205 -3.68 4.79 -10.16
N ASN A 206 -4.00 3.53 -9.83
CA ASN A 206 -5.22 2.87 -10.28
C ASN A 206 -6.33 2.76 -9.23
N LEU A 207 -6.14 3.34 -8.05
CA LEU A 207 -7.11 3.23 -6.97
C LEU A 207 -8.38 4.01 -7.30
N GLN A 208 -9.51 3.34 -7.19
CA GLN A 208 -10.85 3.86 -7.44
C GLN A 208 -11.66 3.95 -6.15
N VAL A 209 -11.54 2.95 -5.27
CA VAL A 209 -12.25 2.88 -4.00
C VAL A 209 -11.24 2.78 -2.86
N LEU A 210 -11.36 3.70 -1.90
CA LEU A 210 -10.58 3.70 -0.66
C LEU A 210 -11.51 3.73 0.56
N GLU A 211 -11.50 2.67 1.33
CA GLU A 211 -12.16 2.59 2.63
C GLU A 211 -11.09 2.74 3.70
N ALA A 212 -11.24 3.72 4.59
CA ALA A 212 -10.31 3.98 5.68
C ALA A 212 -11.08 4.42 6.94
N ASP A 213 -12.24 3.80 7.15
CA ASP A 213 -13.13 4.07 8.27
C ASP A 213 -12.47 3.61 9.60
N ASP A 214 -12.92 4.16 10.72
CA ASP A 214 -12.52 3.72 12.07
C ASP A 214 -10.99 3.65 12.25
N ASN A 215 -10.32 4.76 11.93
CA ASN A 215 -8.89 4.96 12.12
C ASN A 215 -8.62 6.20 13.00
N GLU A 216 -7.36 6.63 13.11
CA GLU A 216 -6.94 7.82 13.85
C GLU A 216 -6.42 8.92 12.90
N ILE A 217 -6.94 8.97 11.66
CA ILE A 217 -6.40 9.80 10.58
C ILE A 217 -6.66 11.28 10.87
N THR A 218 -5.58 12.06 10.89
CA THR A 218 -5.59 13.52 11.05
C THR A 218 -5.20 14.26 9.77
N SER A 219 -4.58 13.57 8.81
CA SER A 219 -4.13 14.13 7.54
C SER A 219 -4.29 13.15 6.39
N ILE A 220 -4.75 13.65 5.25
CA ILE A 220 -4.96 12.89 4.00
C ILE A 220 -4.19 13.49 2.82
N GLU A 221 -3.04 14.11 3.08
CA GLU A 221 -2.24 14.81 2.06
C GLU A 221 -1.98 13.96 0.80
N GLY A 222 -1.69 12.67 0.99
CA GLY A 222 -1.39 11.73 -0.08
C GLY A 222 -2.54 11.46 -1.05
N ILE A 223 -3.79 11.68 -0.62
CA ILE A 223 -4.97 11.41 -1.43
C ILE A 223 -5.03 12.33 -2.65
N GLY A 224 -4.47 13.54 -2.55
CA GLY A 224 -4.46 14.49 -3.65
C GLY A 224 -3.68 14.05 -4.90
N TYR A 225 -2.93 12.94 -4.83
CA TYR A 225 -2.21 12.34 -5.96
C TYR A 225 -2.99 11.23 -6.68
N LEU A 226 -4.16 10.83 -6.14
CA LEU A 226 -4.97 9.74 -6.66
C LEU A 226 -5.90 10.25 -7.77
N THR A 227 -5.47 10.10 -9.02
CA THR A 227 -6.16 10.66 -10.19
C THR A 227 -7.38 9.85 -10.63
N LYS A 228 -7.41 8.56 -10.30
CA LYS A 228 -8.52 7.63 -10.61
C LYS A 228 -9.50 7.42 -9.45
N LEU A 229 -9.30 8.05 -8.30
CA LEU A 229 -10.16 7.85 -7.12
C LEU A 229 -11.58 8.36 -7.38
N GLU A 230 -12.55 7.48 -7.16
CA GLU A 230 -13.98 7.67 -7.39
C GLU A 230 -14.76 7.70 -6.06
N GLU A 231 -14.37 6.86 -5.09
CA GLU A 231 -15.04 6.73 -3.81
C GLU A 231 -14.04 6.74 -2.66
N ILE A 232 -14.34 7.51 -1.62
CA ILE A 232 -13.56 7.52 -0.38
C ILE A 232 -14.46 7.54 0.85
N SER A 233 -14.19 6.62 1.76
CA SER A 233 -14.79 6.59 3.09
C SER A 233 -13.73 6.82 4.17
N LEU A 234 -13.95 7.83 5.00
CA LEU A 234 -13.06 8.25 6.09
C LEU A 234 -13.85 8.38 7.40
N LYS A 235 -14.90 7.59 7.59
CA LYS A 235 -15.78 7.71 8.75
C LYS A 235 -15.02 7.49 10.05
N ASN A 236 -15.46 8.14 11.11
CA ASN A 236 -14.92 7.95 12.46
C ASN A 236 -13.39 8.13 12.53
N ASN A 237 -12.87 9.17 11.90
CA ASN A 237 -11.47 9.57 11.97
C ASN A 237 -11.28 10.84 12.81
N ARG A 238 -10.10 11.46 12.74
CA ARG A 238 -9.69 12.63 13.53
C ARG A 238 -9.43 13.85 12.65
N LEU A 239 -10.17 14.01 11.55
CA LEU A 239 -10.05 15.18 10.67
C LEU A 239 -10.73 16.38 11.34
N GLU A 240 -9.95 17.40 11.68
CA GLU A 240 -10.40 18.49 12.54
C GLU A 240 -11.04 19.66 11.79
N ASP A 241 -10.54 19.99 10.60
CA ASP A 241 -10.93 21.21 9.89
C ASP A 241 -11.03 21.03 8.36
N VAL A 242 -11.56 22.05 7.68
CA VAL A 242 -11.69 22.06 6.22
C VAL A 242 -10.32 22.04 5.51
N VAL A 243 -9.26 22.49 6.19
CA VAL A 243 -7.90 22.50 5.62
C VAL A 243 -7.39 21.07 5.42
N SER A 244 -7.67 20.19 6.38
CA SER A 244 -7.36 18.76 6.30
C SER A 244 -8.00 18.06 5.09
N LEU A 245 -9.11 18.62 4.56
CA LEU A 245 -9.86 18.06 3.43
C LEU A 245 -9.40 18.58 2.07
N GLN A 246 -8.58 19.64 2.01
CA GLN A 246 -8.11 20.25 0.75
C GLN A 246 -7.53 19.25 -0.28
N PRO A 247 -6.80 18.19 0.11
CA PRO A 247 -6.30 17.20 -0.84
C PRO A 247 -7.38 16.57 -1.71
N LEU A 248 -8.61 16.40 -1.21
CA LEU A 248 -9.73 15.83 -1.96
C LEU A 248 -10.09 16.67 -3.20
N GLY A 249 -9.88 17.99 -3.16
CA GLY A 249 -10.14 18.89 -4.28
C GLY A 249 -9.28 18.60 -5.52
N ARG A 250 -8.19 17.82 -5.38
CA ARG A 250 -7.33 17.39 -6.50
C ARG A 250 -7.85 16.11 -7.19
N CYS A 251 -8.72 15.34 -6.54
CA CYS A 251 -9.29 14.10 -7.05
C CYS A 251 -10.44 14.40 -8.02
N ARG A 252 -10.12 14.56 -9.31
CA ARG A 252 -11.08 15.02 -10.32
C ARG A 252 -12.23 14.06 -10.64
N ARG A 253 -12.10 12.78 -10.26
CA ARG A 253 -13.09 11.72 -10.48
C ARG A 253 -13.91 11.38 -9.24
N LEU A 254 -13.65 12.07 -8.12
CA LEU A 254 -14.27 11.75 -6.84
C LEU A 254 -15.78 12.02 -6.88
N ALA A 255 -16.56 10.95 -6.80
CA ALA A 255 -18.01 10.94 -6.90
C ALA A 255 -18.70 10.76 -5.54
N VAL A 256 -18.09 9.98 -4.64
CA VAL A 256 -18.65 9.65 -3.31
C VAL A 256 -17.63 9.96 -2.22
N VAL A 257 -18.06 10.71 -1.19
CA VAL A 257 -17.24 11.07 -0.03
C VAL A 257 -18.03 10.86 1.25
N CYS A 258 -17.52 10.02 2.15
CA CYS A 258 -18.09 9.82 3.50
C CYS A 258 -17.12 10.31 4.58
N LEU A 259 -17.54 11.31 5.36
CA LEU A 259 -16.77 11.93 6.44
C LEU A 259 -17.45 11.81 7.81
N SER A 260 -18.61 11.15 7.89
CA SER A 260 -19.40 11.06 9.12
C SER A 260 -18.56 10.61 10.32
N GLY A 261 -18.75 11.26 11.47
CA GLY A 261 -18.01 10.93 12.70
C GLY A 261 -16.62 11.56 12.80
N ASN A 262 -16.24 12.46 11.88
CA ASN A 262 -15.06 13.31 12.05
C ASN A 262 -15.40 14.62 12.78
N PRO A 263 -14.46 15.19 13.56
CA PRO A 263 -14.66 16.49 14.21
C PRO A 263 -15.03 17.62 13.23
N VAL A 264 -14.48 17.60 12.01
CA VAL A 264 -14.75 18.60 10.96
C VAL A 264 -16.24 18.72 10.61
N CYS A 265 -17.03 17.65 10.75
CA CYS A 265 -18.46 17.65 10.48
C CYS A 265 -19.26 18.55 11.44
N SER A 266 -18.69 18.91 12.60
CA SER A 266 -19.30 19.86 13.54
C SER A 266 -18.99 21.33 13.21
N THR A 267 -18.16 21.59 12.21
CA THR A 267 -17.78 22.94 11.80
C THR A 267 -18.98 23.64 11.13
N PRO A 268 -19.29 24.90 11.47
CA PRO A 268 -20.32 25.65 10.77
C PRO A 268 -20.01 25.75 9.28
N ASP A 269 -21.05 25.72 8.45
CA ASP A 269 -20.96 25.82 6.98
C ASP A 269 -20.12 24.73 6.28
N ILE A 270 -19.83 23.60 6.96
CA ILE A 270 -19.02 22.51 6.39
C ILE A 270 -19.57 22.01 5.05
N VAL A 271 -20.89 21.86 4.93
CA VAL A 271 -21.53 21.40 3.68
C VAL A 271 -21.26 22.38 2.53
N SER A 272 -21.39 23.69 2.78
CA SER A 272 -21.10 24.73 1.78
C SER A 272 -19.62 24.74 1.39
N ASN A 273 -18.72 24.61 2.37
CA ASN A 273 -17.28 24.53 2.13
C ASN A 273 -16.90 23.30 1.31
N LEU A 274 -17.49 22.14 1.62
CA LEU A 274 -17.29 20.90 0.87
C LEU A 274 -17.83 21.00 -0.56
N ARG A 275 -18.99 21.61 -0.77
CA ARG A 275 -19.53 21.85 -2.12
C ARG A 275 -18.66 22.79 -2.95
N HIS A 276 -18.01 23.78 -2.31
CA HIS A 276 -17.04 24.63 -2.98
C HIS A 276 -15.75 23.86 -3.33
N LEU A 277 -15.25 23.03 -2.41
CA LEU A 277 -14.05 22.21 -2.61
C LEU A 277 -14.26 21.10 -3.64
N LEU A 278 -15.44 20.48 -3.62
CA LEU A 278 -15.80 19.27 -4.36
C LEU A 278 -17.06 19.51 -5.22
N PRO A 279 -17.00 20.42 -6.22
CA PRO A 279 -18.18 20.85 -6.97
C PRO A 279 -18.75 19.74 -7.88
N ARG A 280 -17.98 18.69 -8.16
CA ARG A 280 -18.36 17.58 -9.05
C ARG A 280 -18.77 16.31 -8.32
N THR A 281 -18.62 16.27 -7.01
CA THR A 281 -18.93 15.09 -6.20
C THR A 281 -20.45 14.97 -6.05
N ALA A 282 -20.96 13.79 -6.39
CA ALA A 282 -22.39 13.51 -6.41
C ALA A 282 -22.93 13.38 -4.97
N GLU A 283 -22.24 12.60 -4.16
CA GLU A 283 -22.65 12.24 -2.80
C GLU A 283 -21.59 12.66 -1.79
N ILE A 284 -22.00 13.47 -0.81
CA ILE A 284 -21.16 13.92 0.30
C ILE A 284 -21.96 13.67 1.58
N THR A 285 -21.46 12.78 2.43
CA THR A 285 -22.06 12.42 3.71
C THR A 285 -21.18 12.95 4.83
N VAL A 286 -21.73 13.81 5.69
CA VAL A 286 -21.06 14.43 6.85
C VAL A 286 -21.80 14.14 8.14
#